data_AF-A0A7Z0E840-F1
#
_entry.id   AF-A0A7Z0E840-F1
#
_cell.length_a   1.000
_cell.length_b   1.000
_cell.length_c   1.000
_cell.angle_alpha   90.00
_cell.angle_beta   90.00
_cell.angle_gamma   90.00
#
_symmetry.space_group_name_H-M   'P 1'
#
loop_
_entity.id
_entity.type
_entity.pdbx_description
1 polymer ?
#
loop_
_entity_poly.entity_id
_entity_poly.type
_entity_poly.pdbx_seq_one_letter_code
_entity_poly.pdbx_strand_id
1 'polypeptide(L)'
;MSAGADTRGRLIVKDAAVQKTAAHLAGQLNGVSATERMTIAGIGLGAAPRARPKTEVEITGGVANITVHLALPYPAPLEKLTDHARRHIGAEVQRLTGVSVGWVDVRIDQLLVGTGERTLQ
;
A
#
# COMPACT_ATOMS: atom_id res chain seq x y z
N MET A 1 -49.61 -4.64 7.27
CA MET A 1 -48.81 -4.37 6.06
C MET A 1 -47.52 -3.68 6.49
N SER A 2 -46.41 -4.43 6.60
CA SER A 2 -45.05 -3.96 6.33
C SER A 2 -44.25 -5.20 5.92
N ALA A 3 -43.56 -5.07 4.80
CA ALA A 3 -42.95 -6.12 4.01
C ALA A 3 -41.82 -6.84 4.76
N GLY A 4 -41.56 -8.08 4.34
CA GLY A 4 -40.63 -9.01 4.96
C GLY A 4 -39.29 -8.39 5.34
N ALA A 5 -38.86 -8.68 6.56
CA ALA A 5 -37.48 -8.47 6.99
C ALA A 5 -36.57 -9.25 6.06
N ASP A 6 -36.05 -8.54 5.07
CA ASP A 6 -35.05 -8.95 4.10
C ASP A 6 -33.91 -9.68 4.84
N THR A 7 -33.83 -11.00 4.68
CA THR A 7 -32.75 -11.82 5.21
C THR A 7 -31.48 -11.39 4.50
N ARG A 8 -30.81 -10.36 5.03
CA ARG A 8 -29.57 -9.84 4.45
C ARG A 8 -28.52 -10.95 4.45
N GLY A 9 -27.98 -11.24 3.28
CA GLY A 9 -26.87 -12.17 3.12
C GLY A 9 -25.62 -11.72 3.88
N ARG A 10 -24.76 -12.66 4.26
CA ARG A 10 -23.49 -12.39 4.93
C ARG A 10 -22.38 -12.16 3.89
N LEU A 11 -21.73 -11.00 3.92
CA LEU A 11 -20.54 -10.73 3.12
C LEU A 11 -19.30 -11.32 3.81
N ILE A 12 -18.56 -12.17 3.11
CA ILE A 12 -17.27 -12.70 3.57
C ILE A 12 -16.20 -12.11 2.66
N VAL A 13 -15.43 -11.17 3.19
CA VAL A 13 -14.28 -10.59 2.48
C VAL A 13 -13.10 -11.54 2.65
N LYS A 14 -12.57 -12.07 1.55
CA LYS A 14 -11.37 -12.90 1.56
C LYS A 14 -10.11 -12.05 1.75
N ASP A 15 -9.08 -12.62 2.35
CA ASP A 15 -7.78 -12.00 2.59
C ASP A 15 -7.19 -11.40 1.30
N ALA A 16 -7.28 -12.15 0.19
CA ALA A 16 -6.82 -11.69 -1.13
C ALA A 16 -7.53 -10.41 -1.62
N ALA A 17 -8.78 -10.18 -1.22
CA ALA A 17 -9.51 -8.94 -1.55
C ALA A 17 -8.98 -7.77 -0.71
N VAL A 18 -8.75 -7.98 0.59
CA VAL A 18 -8.14 -6.99 1.47
C VAL A 18 -6.73 -6.63 0.97
N GLN A 19 -5.94 -7.63 0.58
CA GLN A 19 -4.62 -7.44 -0.01
C GLN A 19 -4.67 -6.60 -1.28
N LYS A 20 -5.59 -6.89 -2.21
CA LYS A 20 -5.73 -6.11 -3.46
C LYS A 20 -6.15 -4.67 -3.19
N THR A 21 -7.02 -4.44 -2.21
CA THR A 21 -7.43 -3.10 -1.79
C THR A 21 -6.25 -2.34 -1.18
N ALA A 22 -5.53 -2.95 -0.25
CA ALA A 22 -4.35 -2.35 0.37
C ALA A 22 -3.27 -2.01 -0.66
N ALA A 23 -2.97 -2.93 -1.60
CA ALA A 23 -2.03 -2.69 -2.69
C ALA A 23 -2.48 -1.54 -3.62
N HIS A 24 -3.80 -1.42 -3.85
CA HIS A 24 -4.35 -0.33 -4.66
C HIS A 24 -4.18 1.03 -3.97
N LEU A 25 -4.50 1.10 -2.67
CA LEU A 25 -4.38 2.31 -1.86
C LEU A 25 -2.91 2.74 -1.70
N ALA A 26 -2.01 1.79 -1.47
CA ALA A 26 -0.59 2.07 -1.39
C ALA A 26 -0.04 2.65 -2.71
N GLY A 27 -0.58 2.23 -3.86
CA GLY A 27 -0.24 2.81 -5.17
C GLY A 27 -0.83 4.20 -5.44
N GLN A 28 -1.80 4.66 -4.63
CA GLN A 28 -2.35 6.03 -4.73
C GLN A 28 -1.57 7.04 -3.89
N LEU A 29 -0.64 6.58 -3.03
CA LEU A 29 0.22 7.47 -2.25
C LEU A 29 1.18 8.20 -3.19
N ASN A 30 1.03 9.53 -3.26
CA ASN A 30 1.90 10.38 -4.07
C ASN A 30 3.34 10.34 -3.54
N GLY A 31 4.32 10.18 -4.44
CA GLY A 31 5.74 10.15 -4.09
C GLY A 31 6.27 8.80 -3.63
N VAL A 32 5.46 7.74 -3.77
CA VAL A 32 5.84 6.36 -3.42
C VAL A 32 5.92 5.54 -4.69
N SER A 33 7.09 4.96 -4.96
CA SER A 33 7.29 4.05 -6.07
C SER A 33 7.16 2.60 -5.59
N ALA A 34 6.65 1.72 -6.44
CA ALA A 34 6.68 0.29 -6.15
C ALA A 34 8.12 -0.24 -6.20
N THR A 35 8.40 -1.23 -5.36
CA THR A 35 9.70 -1.88 -5.21
C THR A 35 10.00 -2.88 -6.34
N GLU A 36 9.01 -3.18 -7.18
CA GLU A 36 9.19 -4.04 -8.35
C GLU A 36 9.97 -3.31 -9.45
N ARG A 37 11.27 -3.56 -9.45
CA ARG A 37 12.17 -3.25 -10.55
C ARG A 37 11.80 -4.17 -11.73
N MET A 38 11.05 -3.68 -12.71
CA MET A 38 10.83 -4.42 -13.95
C MET A 38 12.12 -4.40 -14.77
N THR A 39 12.95 -5.44 -14.65
CA THR A 39 14.14 -5.63 -15.48
C THR A 39 13.71 -6.15 -16.85
N ILE A 40 13.35 -5.25 -17.76
CA ILE A 40 13.31 -5.59 -19.19
C ILE A 40 14.76 -5.46 -19.69
N ALA A 41 15.41 -6.58 -19.95
CA ALA A 41 16.70 -6.65 -20.67
C ALA A 41 17.84 -5.75 -20.15
N GLY A 42 18.20 -5.85 -18.86
CA GLY A 42 19.48 -5.33 -18.35
C GLY A 42 19.65 -3.80 -18.30
N ILE A 43 18.65 -3.04 -18.74
CA ILE A 43 18.61 -1.58 -18.59
C ILE A 43 17.80 -1.26 -17.34
N GLY A 44 18.45 -0.66 -16.35
CA GLY A 44 17.80 -0.20 -15.12
C GLY A 44 16.84 0.95 -15.38
N LEU A 45 15.68 0.66 -15.95
CA LEU A 45 14.54 1.56 -15.92
C LEU A 45 14.07 1.60 -14.47
N GLY A 46 14.15 2.79 -13.87
CA GLY A 46 13.66 3.04 -12.52
C GLY A 46 12.23 2.54 -12.31
N ALA A 47 11.81 2.48 -11.05
CA ALA A 47 10.52 1.95 -10.62
C ALA A 47 9.41 2.29 -11.63
N ALA A 48 8.80 1.26 -12.21
CA ALA A 48 7.77 1.46 -13.21
C ALA A 48 6.66 2.32 -12.60
N PRO A 49 6.24 3.44 -13.21
CA PRO A 49 5.21 4.34 -12.67
C PRO A 49 3.82 3.69 -12.50
N ARG A 50 3.70 2.40 -12.80
CA ARG A 50 2.46 1.62 -12.75
C ARG A 50 2.58 0.28 -12.03
N ALA A 51 3.77 -0.08 -11.52
CA ALA A 51 3.89 -1.25 -10.68
C ALA A 51 3.16 -0.98 -9.35
N ARG A 52 2.33 -1.93 -8.89
CA ARG A 52 1.68 -1.81 -7.58
C ARG A 52 2.70 -2.18 -6.51
N PRO A 53 2.77 -1.45 -5.40
CA PRO A 53 3.67 -1.82 -4.30
C PRO A 53 3.30 -3.20 -3.77
N LYS A 54 4.31 -4.04 -3.51
CA LYS A 54 4.11 -5.37 -2.94
C LYS A 54 3.47 -5.20 -1.57
N THR A 55 2.32 -5.84 -1.39
CA THR A 55 1.55 -5.75 -0.15
C THR A 55 1.16 -7.15 0.28
N GLU A 56 1.41 -7.45 1.55
CA GLU A 56 1.08 -8.71 2.19
C GLU A 56 0.06 -8.43 3.29
N VAL A 57 -0.98 -9.25 3.37
CA VAL A 57 -2.04 -9.12 4.36
C VAL A 57 -2.26 -10.46 5.01
N GLU A 58 -2.17 -10.48 6.32
CA GLU A 58 -2.48 -11.64 7.15
C GLU A 58 -3.68 -11.30 8.03
N ILE A 59 -4.73 -12.12 7.98
CA ILE A 59 -5.92 -11.92 8.80
C ILE A 59 -5.97 -13.01 9.87
N THR A 60 -5.86 -12.60 11.12
CA THR A 60 -5.93 -13.51 12.29
C THR A 60 -7.09 -13.09 13.17
N GLY A 61 -8.06 -13.97 13.37
CA GLY A 61 -9.19 -13.69 14.28
C GLY A 61 -10.06 -12.49 13.88
N GLY A 62 -10.10 -12.12 12.60
CA GLY A 62 -10.86 -10.95 12.11
C GLY A 62 -10.11 -9.62 12.21
N VAL A 63 -8.83 -9.66 12.61
CA VAL A 63 -7.92 -8.51 12.60
C VAL A 63 -6.94 -8.67 11.44
N ALA A 64 -6.83 -7.66 10.58
CA ALA A 64 -5.90 -7.61 9.46
C ALA A 64 -4.59 -6.93 9.86
N ASN A 65 -3.48 -7.62 9.58
CA ASN A 65 -2.12 -7.14 9.69
C ASN A 65 -1.62 -6.88 8.27
N ILE A 66 -1.14 -5.67 8.00
CA ILE A 66 -0.81 -5.23 6.63
C ILE A 66 0.66 -4.86 6.58
N THR A 67 1.43 -5.53 5.72
CA THR A 67 2.82 -5.17 5.42
C THR A 67 2.88 -4.59 4.02
N VAL A 68 3.41 -3.37 3.90
CA VAL A 68 3.50 -2.63 2.63
C VAL A 68 4.96 -2.32 2.32
N HIS A 69 5.40 -2.74 1.14
CA HIS A 69 6.75 -2.52 0.64
C HIS A 69 6.80 -1.32 -0.30
N LEU A 70 7.56 -0.30 0.10
CA LEU A 70 7.62 0.99 -0.58
C LEU A 70 9.05 1.33 -0.99
N ALA A 71 9.19 1.98 -2.14
CA ALA A 71 10.42 2.67 -2.55
C ALA A 71 10.19 4.18 -2.43
N LEU A 72 11.09 4.88 -1.74
CA LEU A 72 10.93 6.31 -1.44
C LEU A 72 12.05 7.13 -2.06
N PRO A 73 11.76 8.34 -2.58
CA PRO A 73 12.79 9.25 -3.07
C PRO A 73 13.64 9.80 -1.92
N TYR A 74 14.89 10.08 -2.21
CA TYR A 74 15.83 10.76 -1.33
C TYR A 74 16.36 12.02 -2.03
N PRO A 75 16.43 13.18 -1.36
CA PRO A 75 15.99 13.43 0.03
C PRO A 75 14.47 13.66 0.15
N ALA A 76 13.80 12.96 1.06
CA ALA A 76 12.39 13.17 1.42
C ALA A 76 12.16 12.94 2.92
N PRO A 77 11.13 13.54 3.55
CA PRO A 77 10.83 13.35 4.96
C PRO A 77 10.20 11.98 5.20
N LEU A 78 11.05 10.94 5.35
CA LEU A 78 10.63 9.54 5.44
C LEU A 78 9.59 9.31 6.53
N GLU A 79 9.81 9.85 7.74
CA GLU A 79 8.88 9.69 8.87
C GLU A 79 7.47 10.20 8.54
N LYS A 80 7.37 11.41 7.98
CA LYS A 80 6.07 12.00 7.62
C LYS A 80 5.36 11.17 6.56
N LEU A 81 6.10 10.61 5.61
CA LEU A 81 5.56 9.82 4.53
C LEU A 81 5.10 8.45 5.01
N THR A 82 5.87 7.78 5.87
CA THR A 82 5.47 6.51 6.49
C THR A 82 4.29 6.67 7.44
N ASP A 83 4.24 7.75 8.23
CA ASP A 83 3.11 8.03 9.13
C ASP A 83 1.84 8.35 8.36
N HIS A 84 1.97 9.07 7.24
CA HIS A 84 0.85 9.32 6.35
C HIS A 84 0.36 8.01 5.72
N ALA A 85 1.27 7.19 5.19
CA ALA A 85 0.94 5.89 4.60
C ALA A 85 0.23 4.97 5.59
N ARG A 86 0.77 4.82 6.81
CA ARG A 86 0.19 4.00 7.88
C ARG A 86 -1.23 4.42 8.22
N ARG A 87 -1.46 5.72 8.44
CA ARG A 87 -2.79 6.24 8.79
C ARG A 87 -3.79 6.10 7.64
N HIS A 88 -3.36 6.45 6.42
CA HIS A 88 -4.24 6.42 5.25
C HIS A 88 -4.66 4.99 4.90
N ILE A 89 -3.71 4.06 4.81
CA ILE A 89 -3.98 2.67 4.46
C ILE A 89 -4.84 2.00 5.54
N GLY A 90 -4.52 2.20 6.82
CA GLY A 90 -5.30 1.63 7.92
C GLY A 90 -6.76 2.10 7.91
N ALA A 91 -6.98 3.41 7.82
CA ALA A 91 -8.32 3.99 7.81
C ALA A 91 -9.14 3.53 6.59
N GLU A 92 -8.52 3.52 5.42
CA GLU A 92 -9.22 3.27 4.17
C GLU A 92 -9.50 1.78 3.92
N VAL A 93 -8.60 0.90 4.36
CA VAL A 93 -8.87 -0.55 4.35
C VAL A 93 -10.02 -0.88 5.30
N GLN A 94 -10.03 -0.32 6.51
CA GLN A 94 -11.12 -0.52 7.45
C GLN A 94 -12.45 0.00 6.88
N ARG A 95 -12.45 1.17 6.24
CA ARG A 95 -13.63 1.78 5.61
C ARG A 95 -14.19 0.94 4.46
N LEU A 96 -13.33 0.43 3.58
CA LEU A 96 -13.74 -0.27 2.37
C LEU A 96 -14.06 -1.75 2.60
N THR A 97 -13.38 -2.40 3.54
CA THR A 97 -13.51 -3.85 3.76
C THR A 97 -14.30 -4.20 5.02
N GLY A 98 -14.47 -3.26 5.96
CA GLY A 98 -15.09 -3.50 7.26
C GLY A 98 -14.27 -4.36 8.21
N VAL A 99 -13.05 -4.75 7.82
CA VAL A 99 -12.14 -5.54 8.65
C VAL A 99 -11.40 -4.62 9.61
N SER A 100 -11.24 -5.05 10.86
CA SER A 100 -10.45 -4.29 11.85
C SER A 100 -8.98 -4.39 11.51
N VAL A 101 -8.26 -3.27 11.42
CA VAL A 101 -6.82 -3.26 11.16
C VAL A 101 -6.09 -3.18 12.49
N GLY A 102 -5.21 -4.14 12.77
CA GLY A 102 -4.43 -4.17 14.01
C GLY A 102 -3.21 -3.25 13.93
N TRP A 103 -2.39 -3.46 12.90
CA TRP A 103 -1.13 -2.76 12.69
C TRP A 103 -0.79 -2.73 11.20
N VAL A 104 -0.12 -1.65 10.79
CA VAL A 104 0.35 -1.44 9.42
C VAL A 104 1.86 -1.22 9.47
N ASP A 105 2.58 -2.19 8.92
CA ASP A 105 4.02 -2.18 8.80
C ASP A 105 4.42 -1.64 7.44
N VAL A 106 5.24 -0.60 7.45
CA VAL A 106 5.77 0.04 6.24
C VAL A 106 7.24 -0.32 6.13
N ARG A 107 7.59 -1.12 5.13
CA ARG A 107 8.98 -1.50 4.85
C ARG A 107 9.50 -0.70 3.66
N ILE A 108 10.61 0.00 3.87
CA ILE A 108 11.30 0.72 2.80
C ILE A 108 12.36 -0.22 2.21
N ASP A 109 12.11 -0.77 1.03
CA ASP A 109 13.07 -1.70 0.42
C ASP A 109 14.13 -0.97 -0.42
N GLN A 110 13.82 0.22 -0.95
CA GLN A 110 14.71 0.98 -1.82
C GLN A 110 14.59 2.49 -1.58
N LEU A 111 15.73 3.19 -1.61
CA LEU A 111 15.81 4.64 -1.64
C LEU A 111 16.22 5.09 -3.04
N LEU A 112 15.36 5.87 -3.69
CA LEU A 112 15.63 6.43 -5.01
C LEU A 112 16.38 7.75 -4.82
N VAL A 113 17.69 7.76 -5.05
CA VAL A 113 18.47 9.00 -5.04
C VAL A 113 17.96 9.85 -6.21
N GLY A 114 17.27 10.94 -5.90
CA GLY A 114 16.99 11.96 -6.90
C GLY A 114 18.34 12.48 -7.37
N THR A 115 18.59 12.48 -8.67
CA THR A 115 19.78 13.10 -9.25
C THR A 115 19.71 14.59 -8.93
N GLY A 116 20.18 14.97 -7.75
CA GLY A 116 20.44 16.36 -7.41
C GLY A 116 21.38 16.89 -8.48
N GLU A 117 21.02 18.02 -9.08
CA GLU A 117 21.84 18.72 -10.05
C GLU A 117 23.28 18.75 -9.54
N ARG A 118 24.15 18.00 -10.22
CA ARG A 118 25.60 18.12 -10.04
C ARG A 118 25.96 19.46 -10.66
N THR A 119 25.79 20.54 -9.91
CA THR A 119 26.45 21.81 -10.21
C THR A 119 27.93 21.57 -9.97
N LEU A 120 28.63 21.11 -11.01
CA LEU A 120 30.08 21.16 -11.09
C LEU A 120 30.44 22.65 -11.21
N GLN A 121 31.04 23.20 -10.15
CA GLN A 121 31.79 24.45 -10.22
C GLN A 121 33.23 24.17 -10.62
#